data_AF-A0A2V1AY63-F1
#
_entry.id   AF-A0A2V1AY63-F1
#
_cell.length_a   1.000
_cell.length_b   1.000
_cell.length_c   1.000
_cell.angle_alpha   90.00
_cell.angle_beta   90.00
_cell.angle_gamma   90.00
#
_symmetry.space_group_name_H-M   'P 1'
#
loop_
_entity.id
_entity.type
_entity.pdbx_description
1 polymer ?
#
loop_
_entity_poly.entity_id
_entity_poly.type
_entity_poly.pdbx_seq_one_letter_code
_entity_poly.pdbx_strand_id
1 'polypeptide(L)'
;MQLNFFLVSQNDKPFPGYDFQSNSFSASKVYRHGYGISLNVEGKVSLIHAAEEAADYYSRKFSNERRLQVLGVRTNNFFDLIDLDSTLNHYFSDGDTVVVTVDRRPNYKSPIPAILKALTWLSFIHVVHVAIVSLVVIFGVRNRFFIGNLIQQIYNL
;
A
#
# COMPACT_ATOMS: atom_id res chain seq x y z
N MET A 1 23.36 -23.73 -6.88
CA MET A 1 22.71 -24.25 -5.67
C MET A 1 21.27 -23.82 -5.75
N GLN A 2 20.34 -24.78 -5.80
CA GLN A 2 18.92 -24.54 -5.80
C GLN A 2 18.46 -24.24 -4.37
N LEU A 3 17.94 -23.04 -4.15
CA LEU A 3 17.43 -22.60 -2.86
C LEU A 3 16.01 -22.10 -2.95
N ASN A 4 15.32 -22.19 -1.82
CA ASN A 4 13.95 -21.70 -1.67
C ASN A 4 13.97 -20.36 -0.94
N PHE A 5 13.81 -19.26 -1.68
CA PHE A 5 13.72 -17.92 -1.13
C PHE A 5 12.29 -17.62 -0.70
N PHE A 6 12.13 -17.13 0.52
CA PHE A 6 10.85 -16.76 1.09
C PHE A 6 10.84 -15.26 1.43
N LEU A 7 10.19 -14.46 0.59
CA LEU A 7 10.09 -13.02 0.77
C LEU A 7 8.98 -12.70 1.78
N VAL A 8 9.32 -11.99 2.86
CA VAL A 8 8.39 -11.60 3.93
C VAL A 8 8.48 -10.11 4.23
N SER A 9 7.34 -9.48 4.50
CA SER A 9 7.28 -8.08 4.93
C SER A 9 7.86 -7.91 6.34
N GLN A 10 8.63 -6.85 6.58
CA GLN A 10 9.21 -6.54 7.89
C GLN A 10 8.17 -6.47 9.03
N ASN A 11 6.94 -6.02 8.71
CA ASN A 11 5.90 -5.79 9.69
C ASN A 11 4.99 -7.00 9.93
N ASP A 12 5.08 -8.03 9.10
CA ASP A 12 4.32 -9.24 9.31
C ASP A 12 5.09 -10.19 10.21
N LYS A 13 4.48 -10.57 11.33
CA LYS A 13 4.99 -11.68 12.12
C LYS A 13 4.83 -12.94 11.28
N PRO A 14 5.90 -13.72 11.09
CA PRO A 14 5.75 -14.99 10.42
C PRO A 14 4.85 -15.91 11.28
N PHE A 15 3.66 -16.25 10.78
CA PHE A 15 2.78 -17.22 11.43
C PHE A 15 3.39 -18.63 11.30
N PRO A 16 3.44 -19.45 12.37
CA PRO A 16 3.86 -20.84 12.26
C PRO A 16 2.86 -21.59 11.35
N GLY A 17 3.33 -22.07 10.20
CA GLY A 17 2.49 -22.77 9.21
C GLY A 17 2.51 -22.19 7.79
N TYR A 18 3.55 -21.44 7.39
CA TYR A 18 3.70 -21.04 5.99
C TYR A 18 3.82 -22.25 5.07
N ASP A 19 2.86 -22.36 4.17
CA ASP A 19 2.91 -23.31 3.08
C ASP A 19 3.85 -22.77 1.99
N PHE A 20 5.09 -23.26 1.97
CA PHE A 20 6.09 -22.98 0.94
C PHE A 20 5.58 -23.24 -0.48
N GLN A 21 4.53 -24.05 -0.62
CA GLN A 21 3.93 -24.43 -1.89
C GLN A 21 2.53 -23.85 -2.10
N SER A 22 2.13 -22.82 -1.35
CA SER A 22 0.90 -22.09 -1.63
C SER A 22 1.01 -21.44 -3.01
N ASN A 23 0.53 -22.15 -4.03
CA ASN A 23 0.39 -21.77 -5.44
C ASN A 23 -0.58 -20.60 -5.67
N SER A 24 -0.89 -19.83 -4.63
CA SER A 24 -1.78 -18.69 -4.75
C SER A 24 -0.99 -17.46 -5.16
N PHE A 25 -0.75 -17.37 -6.47
CA PHE A 25 0.01 -16.33 -7.18
C PHE A 25 -0.66 -14.95 -7.15
N SER A 26 -0.97 -14.42 -5.97
CA SER A 26 -1.53 -13.09 -5.80
C SER A 26 -0.51 -12.16 -5.18
N ALA A 27 -0.30 -11.02 -5.83
CA ALA A 27 0.61 -9.99 -5.39
C ALA A 27 0.22 -9.35 -4.03
N SER A 28 -1.06 -9.45 -3.63
CA SER A 28 -1.53 -9.01 -2.31
C SER A 28 -1.17 -9.96 -1.17
N LYS A 29 -0.70 -11.19 -1.45
CA LYS A 29 -0.41 -12.19 -0.43
C LYS A 29 0.96 -12.05 0.22
N VAL A 30 1.92 -11.33 -0.38
CA VAL A 30 3.22 -11.07 0.28
C VAL A 30 3.04 -10.32 1.61
N TYR A 31 2.01 -9.45 1.69
CA TYR A 31 1.60 -8.66 2.88
C TYR A 31 0.88 -9.43 3.98
N ARG A 32 0.58 -10.70 3.77
CA ARG A 32 -0.18 -11.49 4.74
C ARG A 32 0.47 -12.83 4.98
N HIS A 33 1.09 -13.37 3.92
CA HIS A 33 1.43 -14.76 3.79
C HIS A 33 2.86 -15.00 3.23
N GLY A 34 3.63 -13.97 2.87
CA GLY A 34 4.93 -14.11 2.22
C GLY A 34 4.87 -14.69 0.80
N TYR A 35 6.03 -14.81 0.14
CA TYR A 35 6.15 -15.33 -1.22
C TYR A 35 7.35 -16.26 -1.38
N GLY A 36 7.09 -17.54 -1.70
CA GLY A 36 8.11 -18.54 -1.96
C GLY A 36 8.54 -18.57 -3.44
N ILE A 37 9.85 -18.63 -3.67
CA ILE A 37 10.47 -18.74 -4.99
C ILE A 37 11.62 -19.74 -4.89
N SER A 38 11.71 -20.68 -5.82
CA SER A 38 12.92 -21.50 -5.96
C SER A 38 13.83 -20.89 -7.01
N LEU A 39 15.07 -20.57 -6.65
CA LEU A 39 16.08 -19.99 -7.54
C LEU A 39 17.37 -20.81 -7.48
N ASN A 40 18.04 -20.93 -8.63
CA ASN A 40 19.37 -21.53 -8.71
C ASN A 40 20.41 -20.41 -8.67
N VAL A 41 21.12 -20.30 -7.55
CA VAL A 41 22.08 -19.24 -7.28
C VAL A 41 23.48 -19.84 -7.09
N GLU A 42 24.51 -19.12 -7.48
CA GLU A 42 25.89 -19.51 -7.21
C GLU A 42 26.20 -19.43 -5.71
N GLY A 43 26.68 -20.51 -5.12
CA GLY A 43 26.88 -20.58 -3.65
C GLY A 43 27.99 -19.67 -3.09
N LYS A 44 28.85 -19.11 -3.94
CA LYS A 44 29.91 -18.17 -3.56
C LYS A 44 29.45 -16.72 -3.47
N VAL A 45 28.22 -16.45 -3.89
CA VAL A 45 27.61 -15.12 -3.89
C VAL A 45 27.27 -14.69 -2.46
N SER A 46 27.25 -13.39 -2.21
CA SER A 46 26.82 -12.82 -0.92
C SER A 46 25.32 -13.00 -0.70
N LEU A 47 24.91 -13.14 0.56
CA LEU A 47 23.49 -13.29 0.91
C LEU A 47 22.64 -12.12 0.42
N ILE A 48 23.17 -10.89 0.47
CA ILE A 48 22.47 -9.71 -0.03
C ILE A 48 22.20 -9.80 -1.54
N HIS A 49 23.18 -10.23 -2.33
CA HIS A 49 23.01 -10.29 -3.78
C HIS A 49 21.98 -11.35 -4.19
N ALA A 50 22.02 -12.52 -3.55
CA ALA A 50 21.03 -13.57 -3.78
C ALA A 50 19.61 -13.14 -3.34
N ALA A 51 19.52 -12.40 -2.23
CA ALA A 51 18.25 -11.84 -1.76
C ALA A 51 17.71 -10.75 -2.72
N GLU A 52 18.58 -9.92 -3.28
CA GLU A 52 18.23 -8.93 -4.31
C GLU A 52 17.76 -9.61 -5.60
N GLU A 53 18.41 -10.71 -6.01
CA GLU A 53 18.00 -11.50 -7.16
C GLU A 53 16.58 -12.08 -6.96
N ALA A 54 16.27 -12.56 -5.76
CA ALA A 54 14.93 -13.03 -5.40
C ALA A 54 13.89 -11.88 -5.43
N ALA A 55 14.24 -10.71 -4.89
CA ALA A 55 13.39 -9.52 -4.93
C ALA A 55 13.17 -9.00 -6.36
N ASP A 56 14.17 -9.10 -7.23
CA ASP A 56 14.08 -8.72 -8.63
C ASP A 56 13.23 -9.71 -9.43
N TYR A 57 13.34 -11.02 -9.16
CA TYR A 57 12.46 -12.03 -9.74
C TYR A 57 10.99 -11.71 -9.43
N TYR A 58 10.68 -11.37 -8.17
CA TYR A 58 9.35 -10.93 -7.78
C TYR A 58 8.90 -9.70 -8.56
N SER A 59 9.76 -8.67 -8.65
CA SER A 59 9.44 -7.41 -9.31
C SER A 59 9.20 -7.56 -10.81
N ARG A 60 9.89 -8.51 -11.48
CA ARG A 60 9.63 -8.85 -12.89
C ARG A 60 8.28 -9.54 -13.06
N LYS A 61 7.92 -10.44 -12.13
CA LYS A 61 6.65 -11.17 -12.16
C LYS A 61 5.45 -10.25 -11.87
N PHE A 62 5.63 -9.26 -11.01
CA PHE A 62 4.60 -8.30 -10.62
C PHE A 62 5.03 -6.87 -10.96
N SER A 63 5.16 -6.59 -12.26
CA SER A 63 5.67 -5.31 -12.79
C SER A 63 4.86 -4.07 -12.38
N ASN A 64 3.58 -4.25 -12.04
CA ASN A 64 2.71 -3.17 -11.56
C ASN A 64 2.97 -2.78 -10.09
N GLU A 65 3.85 -3.50 -9.40
CA GLU A 65 4.18 -3.26 -8.00
C GLU A 65 5.51 -2.55 -7.85
N ARG A 66 5.66 -1.84 -6.72
CA ARG A 66 6.93 -1.21 -6.37
C ARG A 66 7.98 -2.29 -6.15
N ARG A 67 9.18 -2.08 -6.70
CA ARG A 67 10.36 -2.92 -6.47
C ARG A 67 10.56 -3.11 -4.96
N LEU A 68 10.74 -4.37 -4.56
CA LEU A 68 10.99 -4.72 -3.17
C LEU A 68 12.40 -4.30 -2.78
N GLN A 69 12.55 -3.72 -1.59
CA GLN A 69 13.87 -3.42 -1.03
C GLN A 69 14.21 -4.50 0.00
N VAL A 70 15.36 -5.15 -0.14
CA VAL A 70 15.85 -6.12 0.84
C VAL A 70 16.30 -5.39 2.10
N LEU A 71 15.85 -5.85 3.26
CA LEU A 71 16.24 -5.30 4.57
C LEU A 71 17.09 -6.26 5.40
N GLY A 72 16.96 -7.56 5.16
CA GLY A 72 17.68 -8.57 5.93
C GLY A 72 17.42 -9.98 5.44
N VAL A 73 18.33 -10.89 5.78
CA VAL A 73 18.22 -12.32 5.50
C VAL A 73 18.26 -13.08 6.82
N ARG A 74 17.43 -14.12 6.93
CA ARG A 74 17.30 -14.97 8.11
C ARG A 74 17.32 -16.43 7.69
N THR A 75 17.78 -17.29 8.58
CA THR A 75 17.61 -18.73 8.44
C THR A 75 16.16 -19.12 8.73
N ASN A 76 15.82 -20.41 8.58
CA ASN A 76 14.53 -20.95 9.04
C ASN A 76 14.26 -20.71 10.53
N ASN A 77 15.30 -20.42 11.33
CA ASN A 77 15.14 -19.89 12.68
C ASN A 77 14.94 -18.37 12.59
N PHE A 78 13.68 -17.94 12.66
CA PHE A 78 13.23 -16.55 12.47
C PHE A 78 13.92 -15.47 13.33
N PHE A 79 14.74 -15.86 14.31
CA PHE A 79 15.40 -14.99 15.27
C PHE A 79 16.87 -14.70 14.93
N ASP A 80 17.49 -15.47 14.02
CA ASP A 80 18.91 -15.30 13.70
C ASP A 80 19.06 -14.39 12.47
N LEU A 81 19.34 -13.11 12.73
CA LEU A 81 19.79 -12.17 11.69
C LEU A 81 21.20 -12.56 11.26
N ILE A 82 21.35 -12.88 9.97
CA ILE A 82 22.64 -13.27 9.40
C ILE A 82 23.34 -12.03 8.85
N ASP A 83 24.67 -12.02 8.95
CA ASP A 83 25.49 -11.04 8.26
C ASP A 83 25.29 -11.13 6.74
N LEU A 84 24.80 -10.06 6.14
CA LEU A 84 24.42 -9.98 4.73
C LEU A 84 25.60 -10.07 3.77
N ASP A 85 26.80 -9.74 4.23
CA ASP A 85 28.03 -9.76 3.44
C ASP A 85 28.67 -11.16 3.40
N SER A 86 28.17 -12.09 4.21
CA SER A 86 28.65 -13.46 4.22
C SER A 86 28.24 -14.24 2.96
N THR A 87 29.02 -15.26 2.63
CA THR A 87 28.75 -16.12 1.48
C THR A 87 27.62 -17.10 1.78
N LEU A 88 26.80 -17.37 0.77
CA LEU A 88 25.61 -18.22 0.88
C LEU A 88 25.92 -19.60 1.48
N ASN A 89 26.96 -20.25 0.97
CA ASN A 89 27.37 -21.58 1.38
C ASN A 89 27.85 -21.68 2.83
N HIS A 90 28.09 -20.55 3.51
CA HIS A 90 28.45 -20.57 4.92
C HIS A 90 27.26 -20.92 5.81
N TYR A 91 26.04 -20.60 5.36
CA TYR A 91 24.82 -20.75 6.16
C TYR A 91 23.78 -21.69 5.55
N PHE A 92 23.82 -21.93 4.23
CA PHE A 92 22.79 -22.66 3.52
C PHE A 92 23.38 -23.75 2.62
N SER A 93 22.63 -24.86 2.52
CA SER A 93 22.90 -26.00 1.65
C SER A 93 21.82 -26.13 0.57
N ASP A 94 22.07 -26.96 -0.44
CA ASP A 94 21.13 -27.18 -1.54
C ASP A 94 19.76 -27.66 -1.02
N GLY A 95 18.69 -27.00 -1.47
CA GLY A 95 17.31 -27.24 -1.02
C GLY A 95 16.87 -26.43 0.20
N ASP A 96 17.78 -25.74 0.88
CA ASP A 96 17.45 -24.96 2.06
C ASP A 96 16.55 -23.77 1.76
N THR A 97 15.86 -23.32 2.80
CA THR A 97 15.03 -22.12 2.76
C THR A 97 15.79 -20.91 3.29
N VAL A 98 15.82 -19.85 2.49
CA VAL A 98 16.34 -18.54 2.85
C VAL A 98 15.16 -17.59 3.07
N VAL A 99 15.00 -17.08 4.29
CA VAL A 99 13.93 -16.11 4.59
C VAL A 99 14.47 -14.70 4.37
N VAL A 100 13.89 -13.96 3.42
CA VAL A 100 14.31 -12.61 3.07
C VAL A 100 13.27 -11.61 3.56
N THR A 101 13.68 -10.73 4.46
CA THR A 101 12.86 -9.62 4.92
C THR A 101 12.95 -8.48 3.90
N VAL A 102 11.80 -8.02 3.42
CA VAL A 102 11.70 -6.92 2.45
C VAL A 102 10.90 -5.74 3.02
N ASP A 103 11.34 -4.52 2.74
CA ASP A 103 10.50 -3.33 2.86
C ASP A 103 9.58 -3.31 1.65
N ARG A 104 8.31 -3.52 1.92
CA ARG A 104 7.27 -3.19 0.96
C ARG A 104 6.39 -2.14 1.63
N ARG A 105 6.62 -0.87 1.28
CA ARG A 105 5.62 0.17 1.49
C ARG A 105 4.51 -0.04 0.46
N PRO A 106 3.26 -0.31 0.88
CA PRO A 106 2.22 -0.58 -0.09
C PRO A 106 2.02 0.65 -0.95
N ASN A 107 1.85 0.43 -2.25
CA ASN A 107 1.33 1.46 -3.15
C ASN A 107 -0.18 1.63 -2.92
N TYR A 108 -0.62 1.52 -1.67
CA TYR A 108 -1.97 1.83 -1.27
C TYR A 108 -2.03 3.35 -1.23
N LYS A 109 -2.39 3.97 -2.36
CA LYS A 109 -3.09 5.24 -2.31
C LYS A 109 -4.37 4.94 -1.55
N SER A 110 -4.30 5.12 -0.23
CA SER A 110 -5.47 5.01 0.62
C SER A 110 -6.58 5.83 -0.04
N PRO A 111 -7.82 5.32 -0.15
CA PRO A 111 -8.93 6.12 -0.65
C PRO A 111 -9.30 7.24 0.35
N ILE A 112 -8.81 7.17 1.58
CA ILE A 112 -9.09 8.09 2.67
C ILE A 112 -8.81 9.56 2.31
N PRO A 113 -7.67 9.95 1.69
CA PRO A 113 -7.42 11.34 1.32
C PRO A 113 -8.37 11.85 0.23
N ALA A 114 -8.80 10.98 -0.69
CA ALA A 114 -9.75 11.35 -1.74
C ALA A 114 -11.16 11.55 -1.17
N ILE A 115 -11.59 10.66 -0.26
CA ILE A 115 -12.87 10.76 0.44
C ILE A 115 -12.89 12.01 1.35
N LEU A 116 -11.82 12.25 2.12
CA LEU A 116 -11.72 13.46 2.94
C LEU A 116 -11.81 14.73 2.10
N LYS A 117 -11.13 14.77 0.95
CA LYS A 117 -11.16 15.91 0.03
C LYS A 117 -12.56 16.15 -0.54
N ALA A 118 -13.29 15.09 -0.89
CA ALA A 118 -14.67 15.20 -1.34
C ALA A 118 -15.61 15.72 -0.24
N LEU A 119 -15.47 15.21 0.99
CA LEU A 119 -16.27 15.65 2.14
C LEU A 119 -16.01 17.11 2.51
N THR A 120 -14.75 17.58 2.46
CA THR A 120 -14.43 18.99 2.69
C THR A 120 -15.04 19.90 1.63
N TRP A 121 -15.01 19.48 0.37
CA TRP A 121 -15.65 20.22 -0.73
C TRP A 121 -17.16 20.33 -0.54
N LEU A 122 -17.81 19.24 -0.15
CA LEU A 122 -19.25 19.19 0.08
C LEU A 122 -19.64 20.08 1.29
N SER A 123 -18.83 20.07 2.34
CA SER A 123 -18.99 20.97 3.49
C SER A 123 -18.85 22.45 3.09
N PHE A 124 -17.88 22.79 2.23
CA PHE A 124 -17.70 24.15 1.76
C PHE A 124 -18.91 24.65 0.95
N ILE A 125 -19.40 23.82 0.02
CA ILE A 125 -20.61 24.14 -0.76
C ILE A 125 -21.80 24.39 0.17
N HIS A 126 -21.97 23.57 1.21
CA HIS A 126 -23.07 23.71 2.14
C HIS A 126 -23.02 25.05 2.89
N VAL A 127 -21.84 25.45 3.40
CA VAL A 127 -21.66 26.74 4.09
C VAL A 127 -21.96 27.92 3.16
N VAL A 128 -21.47 27.87 1.92
CA VAL A 128 -21.74 28.93 0.91
C VAL A 128 -23.23 29.00 0.59
N HIS A 129 -23.89 27.86 0.41
CA HIS A 129 -25.33 27.81 0.14
C HIS A 129 -26.13 28.44 1.29
N VAL A 130 -25.84 28.07 2.53
CA VAL A 130 -26.52 28.63 3.72
C VAL A 130 -26.31 30.14 3.80
N ALA A 131 -25.09 30.64 3.52
CA ALA A 131 -24.79 32.07 3.51
C ALA A 131 -25.58 32.83 2.44
N ILE A 132 -25.68 32.29 1.22
CA ILE A 132 -26.44 32.89 0.12
C ILE A 132 -27.93 32.91 0.45
N VAL A 133 -28.50 31.78 0.90
CA VAL A 133 -29.92 31.70 1.29
C VAL A 133 -30.23 32.70 2.39
N SER A 134 -29.35 32.82 3.39
CA SER A 134 -29.51 33.79 4.47
C SER A 134 -29.50 35.23 3.96
N LEU A 135 -28.59 35.58 3.05
CA LEU A 135 -28.55 36.89 2.40
C LEU A 135 -29.83 37.20 1.62
N VAL A 136 -30.32 36.24 0.84
CA VAL A 136 -31.56 36.40 0.05
C VAL A 136 -32.76 36.62 0.97
N VAL A 137 -32.87 35.84 2.06
CA VAL A 137 -33.94 36.00 3.04
C VAL A 137 -33.86 37.36 3.73
N ILE A 138 -32.68 37.77 4.20
CA ILE A 138 -32.48 39.09 4.82
C ILE A 138 -32.84 40.21 3.85
N PHE A 139 -32.40 40.11 2.60
CA PHE A 139 -32.71 41.09 1.55
C PHE A 139 -34.22 41.15 1.27
N GLY A 140 -34.88 40.00 1.16
CA GLY A 140 -36.32 39.89 0.95
C GLY A 140 -37.13 40.51 2.09
N VAL A 141 -36.77 40.23 3.34
CA VAL A 141 -37.44 40.80 4.52
C VAL A 141 -37.22 42.31 4.59
N ARG A 142 -35.99 42.78 4.36
CA ARG A 142 -35.63 44.20 4.46
C ARG A 142 -36.29 45.05 3.37
N ASN A 143 -36.47 44.48 2.18
CA ASN A 143 -37.05 45.18 1.02
C ASN A 143 -38.49 44.74 0.73
N ARG A 144 -39.18 44.09 1.68
CA ARG A 144 -40.51 43.49 1.49
C ARG A 144 -41.55 44.43 0.88
N PHE A 145 -41.50 45.72 1.23
CA PHE A 145 -42.43 46.73 0.71
C PHE A 145 -42.11 47.14 -0.72
N PHE A 146 -40.82 47.29 -1.05
CA PHE A 146 -40.39 47.59 -2.41
C PHE A 146 -40.64 46.40 -3.35
N ILE A 147 -40.31 45.19 -2.91
CA ILE A 147 -40.57 43.95 -3.65
C ILE A 147 -42.08 43.73 -3.81
N GLY A 148 -42.87 43.95 -2.75
CA GLY A 148 -44.34 43.88 -2.81
C GLY A 148 -44.95 44.84 -3.83
N ASN A 149 -44.52 46.10 -3.84
CA ASN A 149 -44.97 47.09 -4.81
C ASN A 149 -44.55 46.73 -6.25
N LEU A 150 -43.34 46.21 -6.44
CA LEU A 150 -42.86 45.74 -7.75
C LEU A 150 -43.71 44.56 -8.25
N ILE A 151 -44.05 43.62 -7.38
CA ILE A 151 -44.91 42.47 -7.70
C ILE A 151 -46.32 42.97 -8.06
N GLN A 152 -46.91 43.87 -7.27
CA GLN A 152 -48.22 44.46 -7.59
C GLN A 152 -48.22 45.15 -8.96
N GLN A 153 -47.17 45.90 -9.29
CA GLN A 153 -47.03 46.53 -10.61
C GLN A 153 -46.87 45.53 -11.76
N ILE A 154 -46.14 44.43 -11.57
CA ILE A 154 -45.96 43.41 -12.61
C ILE A 154 -47.25 42.62 -12.86
N TYR A 155 -48.02 42.38 -11.80
CA TYR A 155 -49.25 41.57 -11.88
C TYR A 155 -50.54 42.39 -12.04
N ASN A 156 -50.45 43.73 -12.12
CA ASN A 156 -51.60 44.66 -12.15
C ASN A 156 -52.66 44.33 -11.06
N LEU A 157 -52.18 43.99 -9.86
CA LEU A 157 -53.00 43.81 -8.65
C LEU A 157 -53.16 45.15 -7.92
#